data_AF-A0A3N5RV71-F1
#
_entry.id   AF-A0A3N5RV71-F1
#
_cell.length_a   1.000
_cell.length_b   1.000
_cell.length_c   1.000
_cell.angle_alpha   90.00
_cell.angle_beta   90.00
_cell.angle_gamma   90.00
#
_symmetry.space_group_name_H-M   'P 1'
#
loop_
_entity.id
_entity.type
_entity.pdbx_description
1 polymer ?
#
loop_
_entity_poly.entity_id
_entity_poly.type
_entity_poly.pdbx_seq_one_letter_code
_entity_poly.pdbx_strand_id
1 'polypeptide(L)'
;MDFYYTVRHPEEALFVDEIKAAAEKNPRFKSHIRCSATEGSLSVDDIVGNARGNLHEYHIYMCGPLPMIQAFEKKFLDLGLPSNQIHYEEFNFR
;
A
#
# COMPACT_ATOMS: atom_id res chain seq x y z
N MET A 1 -7.12 -6.68 6.61
CA MET A 1 -5.86 -6.35 5.95
C MET A 1 -6.21 -5.70 4.64
N ASP A 2 -5.67 -4.51 4.41
CA ASP A 2 -5.81 -3.77 3.17
C ASP A 2 -4.48 -3.87 2.42
N PHE A 3 -4.53 -4.36 1.19
CA PHE A 3 -3.37 -4.62 0.34
C PHE A 3 -3.43 -3.70 -0.87
N TYR A 4 -2.43 -2.82 -1.00
CA TYR A 4 -2.35 -1.84 -2.09
C TYR A 4 -1.30 -2.26 -3.10
N TYR A 5 -1.71 -2.45 -4.35
CA TYR A 5 -0.82 -2.80 -5.45
C TYR A 5 -0.96 -1.79 -6.57
N THR A 6 0.10 -1.00 -6.78
CA THR A 6 0.09 0.12 -7.72
C THR A 6 1.01 -0.19 -8.90
N VAL A 7 0.48 -0.01 -10.11
CA VAL A 7 1.26 -0.09 -11.35
C VAL A 7 1.04 1.16 -12.19
N ARG A 8 1.90 1.40 -13.17
CA ARG A 8 1.70 2.55 -14.08
C ARG A 8 0.63 2.24 -15.10
N HIS A 9 0.71 1.08 -15.74
CA HIS A 9 -0.22 0.62 -16.76
C HIS A 9 -0.77 -0.77 -16.42
N PRO A 10 -2.02 -1.11 -16.78
CA PRO A 10 -2.63 -2.39 -16.39
C PRO A 10 -1.86 -3.61 -16.91
N GLU A 11 -1.23 -3.50 -18.07
CA GLU A 11 -0.39 -4.55 -18.67
C GLU A 11 0.89 -4.88 -17.87
N GLU A 12 1.33 -3.98 -16.99
CA GLU A 12 2.46 -4.19 -16.09
C GLU A 12 2.06 -4.93 -14.80
N ALA A 13 0.76 -5.07 -14.55
CA ALA A 13 0.24 -5.69 -13.34
C ALA A 13 0.41 -7.21 -13.39
N LEU A 14 1.33 -7.71 -12.57
CA LEU A 14 1.54 -9.14 -12.40
C LEU A 14 0.65 -9.68 -11.27
N PHE A 15 0.26 -10.95 -11.40
CA PHE A 15 -0.50 -11.70 -10.39
C PHE A 15 -1.88 -11.13 -10.02
N VAL A 16 -2.49 -10.34 -10.92
CA VAL A 16 -3.79 -9.69 -10.67
C VAL A 16 -4.88 -10.70 -10.37
N ASP A 17 -4.92 -11.80 -11.13
CA ASP A 17 -5.95 -12.82 -10.98
C ASP A 17 -5.80 -13.58 -9.66
N GLU A 18 -4.57 -13.88 -9.25
CA GLU A 18 -4.25 -14.51 -7.98
C GLU A 18 -4.59 -13.61 -6.79
N ILE A 19 -4.27 -12.31 -6.88
CA ILE A 19 -4.61 -11.32 -5.85
C ILE A 19 -6.14 -11.24 -5.70
N LYS A 20 -6.88 -11.15 -6.81
CA LYS A 20 -8.36 -11.11 -6.80
C LYS A 20 -8.95 -12.40 -6.24
N ALA A 21 -8.47 -13.55 -6.69
CA ALA A 21 -8.92 -14.85 -6.18
C ALA A 21 -8.64 -15.01 -4.67
N ALA A 22 -7.53 -14.45 -4.17
CA ALA A 22 -7.24 -14.43 -2.73
C ALA A 22 -8.24 -13.54 -1.95
N ALA A 23 -8.65 -12.40 -2.51
CA ALA A 23 -9.67 -11.53 -1.93
C ALA A 23 -11.06 -12.16 -1.92
N GLU A 24 -11.43 -12.87 -2.97
CA GLU A 24 -12.71 -13.60 -3.02
C GLU A 24 -12.77 -14.72 -1.97
N LYS A 25 -11.65 -15.43 -1.76
CA LYS A 25 -11.57 -16.53 -0.77
C LYS A 25 -11.49 -16.05 0.67
N ASN A 26 -11.04 -14.82 0.93
CA ASN A 26 -10.82 -14.31 2.27
C ASN A 26 -11.42 -12.90 2.45
N PRO A 27 -12.61 -12.78 3.05
CA PRO A 27 -13.29 -11.49 3.26
C PRO A 27 -12.51 -10.48 4.14
N ARG A 28 -11.48 -10.94 4.88
CA ARG A 28 -10.61 -10.06 5.68
C ARG A 28 -9.43 -9.49 4.88
N PHE A 29 -9.19 -9.99 3.67
CA PHE A 29 -8.19 -9.50 2.73
C PHE A 29 -8.88 -8.64 1.68
N LYS A 30 -8.57 -7.35 1.67
CA LYS A 30 -9.10 -6.39 0.71
C LYS A 30 -7.97 -5.94 -0.21
N SER A 31 -8.07 -6.30 -1.49
CA SER A 31 -7.10 -5.87 -2.51
C SER A 31 -7.54 -4.57 -3.16
N HIS A 32 -6.64 -3.60 -3.21
CA HIS A 32 -6.77 -2.31 -3.87
C HIS A 32 -5.72 -2.22 -4.97
N ILE A 33 -6.11 -2.57 -6.19
CA ILE A 33 -5.23 -2.50 -7.36
C ILE A 33 -5.47 -1.15 -8.04
N ARG A 34 -4.42 -0.33 -8.18
CA ARG A 34 -4.50 1.02 -8.75
C ARG A 34 -3.57 1.16 -9.96
N CYS A 35 -4.11 1.73 -11.04
CA CYS A 35 -3.34 2.08 -12.23
C CYS A 35 -3.05 3.59 -12.26
N SER A 36 -1.79 3.98 -12.03
CA SER A 36 -1.44 5.39 -11.81
C SER A 36 -1.51 6.26 -13.06
N ALA A 37 -1.43 5.69 -14.27
CA ALA A 37 -1.64 6.44 -15.51
C ALA A 37 -3.09 6.93 -15.68
N THR A 38 -4.06 6.26 -15.04
CA THR A 38 -5.50 6.58 -15.19
C THR A 38 -6.11 7.13 -13.91
N GLU A 39 -5.65 6.67 -12.74
CA GLU A 39 -6.21 7.01 -11.43
C GLU A 39 -5.29 7.92 -10.60
N GLY A 40 -4.09 8.22 -11.11
CA GLY A 40 -3.05 8.93 -10.37
C GLY A 40 -2.32 8.06 -9.35
N SER A 41 -1.29 8.62 -8.71
CA SER A 41 -0.51 7.89 -7.70
C SER A 41 -1.35 7.59 -6.45
N LEU A 42 -1.04 6.48 -5.77
CA LEU A 42 -1.59 6.21 -4.43
C LEU A 42 -1.10 7.27 -3.44
N SER A 43 -2.00 7.73 -2.58
CA SER A 43 -1.68 8.63 -1.48
C SER A 43 -1.96 7.98 -0.12
N VAL A 44 -1.31 8.48 0.94
CA VAL A 44 -1.63 8.07 2.31
C VAL A 44 -3.07 8.42 2.69
N ASP A 45 -3.64 9.49 2.13
CA ASP A 45 -5.02 9.88 2.38
C ASP A 45 -6.01 8.85 1.82
N ASP A 46 -5.71 8.27 0.64
CA ASP A 46 -6.47 7.13 0.09
C ASP A 46 -6.45 5.93 1.06
N ILE A 47 -5.28 5.65 1.65
CA ILE A 47 -5.10 4.51 2.58
C ILE A 47 -5.89 4.74 3.86
N VAL A 48 -5.78 5.93 4.45
CA VAL A 48 -6.48 6.31 5.69
C VAL A 48 -8.00 6.32 5.47
N GLY A 49 -8.47 6.78 4.30
CA GLY A 49 -9.90 6.76 3.95
C GLY A 49 -10.49 5.35 3.88
N ASN A 50 -9.66 4.34 3.57
CA ASN A 50 -10.07 2.93 3.53
C ASN A 50 -9.88 2.20 4.88
N ALA A 51 -9.00 2.72 5.75
CA ALA A 51 -8.75 2.15 7.06
C ALA A 51 -10.04 2.16 7.89
N ARG A 52 -10.30 1.06 8.61
CA ARG A 52 -11.47 0.95 9.48
C ARG A 52 -11.00 0.92 10.93
N GLY A 53 -11.51 1.83 11.74
CA GLY A 53 -11.13 1.92 13.15
C GLY A 53 -9.88 2.76 13.36
N ASN A 54 -9.10 2.41 14.38
CA ASN A 54 -7.98 3.21 14.82
C ASN A 54 -6.72 2.92 13.98
N LEU A 55 -6.18 3.94 13.30
CA LEU A 55 -4.99 3.84 12.48
C LEU A 55 -3.76 3.36 13.28
N HIS A 56 -3.67 3.68 14.57
CA HIS A 56 -2.57 3.27 15.45
C HIS A 56 -2.56 1.78 15.80
N GLU A 57 -3.59 1.02 15.41
CA GLU A 57 -3.62 -0.44 15.57
C GLU A 57 -3.02 -1.17 14.35
N TYR A 58 -2.74 -0.43 13.27
CA TYR A 58 -2.21 -0.99 12.05
C TYR A 58 -0.68 -1.06 12.04
N HIS A 59 -0.18 -2.13 11.45
CA HIS A 59 1.20 -2.21 11.00
C HIS A 59 1.23 -1.98 9.49
N ILE A 60 2.13 -1.09 9.05
CA ILE A 60 2.29 -0.71 7.65
C ILE A 60 3.51 -1.43 7.09
N TYR A 61 3.33 -2.15 5.99
CA TYR A 61 4.39 -2.85 5.29
C TYR A 61 4.50 -2.29 3.87
N MET A 62 5.68 -1.82 3.47
CA MET A 62 5.90 -1.17 2.18
C MET A 62 7.08 -1.78 1.44
N CYS A 63 6.92 -1.91 0.12
CA CYS A 63 7.99 -2.23 -0.80
C CYS A 63 7.76 -1.43 -2.08
N GLY A 64 8.83 -0.93 -2.70
CA GLY A 64 8.75 -0.12 -3.90
C GLY A 64 9.88 0.91 -4.01
N PRO A 65 9.75 1.90 -4.91
CA PRO A 65 10.78 2.91 -5.10
C PRO A 65 11.07 3.68 -3.81
N LEU A 66 12.36 3.89 -3.50
CA LEU A 66 12.79 4.56 -2.27
C LEU A 66 12.11 5.94 -2.03
N PRO A 67 11.95 6.83 -3.04
CA PRO A 67 11.24 8.09 -2.82
C PRO A 67 9.79 7.92 -2.39
N MET A 68 9.11 6.87 -2.86
CA MET A 68 7.74 6.56 -2.45
C MET A 68 7.70 6.11 -0.99
N ILE A 69 8.59 5.17 -0.61
CA ILE A 69 8.69 4.66 0.76
C ILE A 69 8.94 5.81 1.74
N GLN A 70 9.93 6.67 1.47
CA GLN A 70 10.27 7.80 2.33
C GLN A 70 9.13 8.81 2.45
N ALA A 71 8.42 9.09 1.35
CA ALA A 71 7.27 9.99 1.36
C ALA A 71 6.11 9.42 2.21
N PHE A 72 5.86 8.11 2.12
CA PHE A 72 4.81 7.44 2.87
C PHE A 72 5.15 7.31 4.34
N GLU A 73 6.36 6.86 4.67
CA GLU A 73 6.88 6.80 6.04
C GLU A 73 6.72 8.15 6.73
N LYS A 74 7.20 9.23 6.10
CA LYS A 74 7.06 10.57 6.65
C LYS A 74 5.61 10.92 6.96
N LYS A 75 4.69 10.68 6.00
CA LYS A 75 3.27 11.00 6.20
C LYS A 75 2.63 10.17 7.31
N PHE A 76 2.96 8.88 7.43
CA PHE A 76 2.46 8.05 8.53
C PHE A 76 3.01 8.50 9.89
N LEU A 77 4.28 8.88 9.98
CA LEU A 77 4.84 9.48 11.19
C LEU A 77 4.16 10.81 11.55
N ASP A 78 3.91 11.67 10.56
CA ASP A 78 3.19 12.95 10.76
C ASP A 78 1.74 12.73 11.24
N LEU A 79 1.12 11.60 10.86
CA LEU A 79 -0.18 11.13 11.38
C LEU A 79 -0.09 10.46 12.77
N GLY A 80 1.10 10.36 13.34
CA GLY A 80 1.32 9.85 14.69
C GLY A 80 1.49 8.33 14.79
N LEU A 81 1.66 7.60 13.68
CA LEU A 81 1.99 6.18 13.78
C LEU A 81 3.38 6.00 14.44
N PRO A 82 3.49 5.14 15.46
CA PRO A 82 4.76 4.66 15.98
C PRO A 82 5.69 4.15 14.87
N SER A 83 6.96 4.55 14.89
CA SER A 83 7.95 4.08 13.91
C SER A 83 8.13 2.56 13.90
N ASN A 84 7.95 1.89 15.04
CA ASN A 84 8.01 0.43 15.14
C ASN A 84 6.81 -0.30 14.48
N GLN A 85 5.80 0.44 14.00
CA GLN A 85 4.69 -0.08 13.21
C GLN A 85 4.86 0.16 11.71
N ILE A 86 5.92 0.86 11.29
CA ILE A 86 6.22 1.13 9.89
C ILE A 86 7.41 0.27 9.46
N HIS A 87 7.17 -0.62 8.51
CA HIS A 87 8.11 -1.64 8.05
C HIS A 87 8.30 -1.48 6.55
N TYR A 88 9.53 -1.47 6.07
CA TYR A 88 9.78 -1.43 4.64
C TYR A 88 11.08 -2.12 4.28
N GLU A 89 11.13 -2.57 3.02
CA GLU A 89 12.33 -3.14 2.42
C GLU A 89 12.90 -2.17 1.38
N GLU A 90 14.21 -1.92 1.46
CA GLU A 90 14.92 -1.10 0.48
C GLU A 90 15.51 -1.98 -0.63
N PHE A 91 14.79 -2.13 -1.73
CA PHE A 91 15.35 -2.71 -2.96
C PHE A 91 16.05 -1.61 -3.76
N ASN A 92 17.32 -1.36 -3.45
CA ASN A 92 18.13 -0.37 -4.15
C ASN A 92 19.25 -1.04 -4.93
N PHE A 93 19.40 -0.68 -6.21
CA PHE A 93 20.54 -1.11 -7.02
C PHE A 93 21.77 -0.34 -6.52
N ARG A 94 22.61 -1.01 -5.72
CA ARG A 94 23.94 -0.52 -5.33
C ARG A 94 25.01 -1.05 -6.27
#